data_AF-A0A8S4MVP8-F1
#
_entry.id   AF-A0A8S4MVP8-F1
#
_cell.length_a   1.000
_cell.length_b   1.000
_cell.length_c   1.000
_cell.angle_alpha   90.00
_cell.angle_beta   90.00
_cell.angle_gamma   90.00
#
_symmetry.space_group_name_H-M   'P 1'
#
loop_
_entity.id
_entity.type
_entity.pdbx_description
1 polymer ?
#
loop_
_entity_poly.entity_id
_entity_poly.type
_entity_poly.pdbx_seq_one_letter_code
_entity_poly.pdbx_strand_id
1 'polypeptide(L)'
;MKMENKDRMCMLSIVMVFTICLAVASLACSITFYNELLKVKDELLNVQVKVQTGEDEIAELKTRIETLEDQQWRYADERKEKQDDLINLDRGKRQAAGTSASCSIYGRDGRDGMPGQQGPPGPHGPPGPPGPAGRDGSRGKNGRDGISAQGLSVEDISYLIGLHQKEQCSSNSSSSGTSSSGNHTGGAMYVRWGRTVCPNNVEQVYSGIMGKTWFDQTGGGANYLCLPRDPEWGKTMSGIQSSAHIHGVEYHLQANNPFLTDNFPDPTEPASWLHDREAVCAVCRVPQRVSQVMIPAYKSCPDTWTKEYNGYIMTEHITNQKAEFICVDEAPEADIARRNKDGGRLYVTESKCGWSLPCPNYQSGFELTCAVCSK
;
A
#
# COMPACT_ATOMS: atom_id res chain seq x y z
N MET A 1 34.74 22.26 -86.02
CA MET A 1 33.31 21.96 -86.24
C MET A 1 32.48 23.15 -85.78
N LYS A 2 32.14 24.07 -86.69
CA LYS A 2 31.31 25.25 -86.40
C LYS A 2 29.84 24.80 -86.49
N MET A 3 29.15 24.64 -85.37
CA MET A 3 27.69 24.55 -85.39
C MET A 3 27.14 25.91 -85.81
N GLU A 4 26.33 25.92 -86.86
CA GLU A 4 25.68 27.11 -87.40
C GLU A 4 24.73 27.73 -86.37
N ASN A 5 24.66 29.06 -86.32
CA ASN A 5 23.96 29.82 -85.28
C ASN A 5 22.46 29.43 -85.14
N LYS A 6 21.88 28.88 -86.21
CA LYS A 6 20.49 28.41 -86.30
C LYS A 6 20.22 27.15 -85.48
N ASP A 7 21.13 26.19 -85.46
CA ASP A 7 20.96 24.93 -84.71
C ASP A 7 21.11 25.16 -83.20
N ARG A 8 21.97 26.11 -82.81
CA ARG A 8 22.11 26.55 -81.42
C ARG A 8 20.85 27.25 -80.91
N MET A 9 20.23 28.11 -81.72
CA MET A 9 18.95 28.75 -81.36
C MET A 9 17.80 27.74 -81.28
N CYS A 10 17.77 26.72 -82.14
CA CYS A 10 16.76 25.67 -82.08
C CYS A 10 16.90 24.82 -80.80
N MET A 11 18.13 24.43 -80.46
CA MET A 11 18.42 23.70 -79.22
C MET A 11 18.10 24.53 -77.96
N LEU A 12 18.43 25.82 -77.93
CA LEU A 12 18.09 26.72 -76.82
C LEU A 12 16.58 26.87 -76.63
N SER A 13 15.82 26.97 -77.72
CA SER A 13 14.35 27.03 -77.68
C SER A 13 13.74 25.74 -77.16
N ILE A 14 14.24 24.57 -77.58
CA ILE A 14 13.76 23.27 -77.09
C ILE A 14 14.06 23.12 -75.60
N VAL A 15 15.28 23.46 -75.16
CA VAL A 15 15.67 23.39 -73.74
C VAL A 15 14.81 24.33 -72.91
N MET A 16 14.53 25.56 -73.37
CA MET A 16 13.63 26.48 -72.66
C MET A 16 12.20 25.94 -72.54
N VAL A 17 11.64 25.35 -73.60
CA VAL A 17 10.30 24.76 -73.54
C VAL A 17 10.26 23.60 -72.54
N PHE A 18 11.27 22.72 -72.55
CA PHE A 18 11.35 21.61 -71.59
C PHE A 18 11.50 22.08 -70.14
N THR A 19 12.34 23.09 -69.87
CA THR A 19 12.51 23.60 -68.50
C THR A 19 11.25 24.30 -67.99
N ILE A 20 10.54 25.03 -68.86
CA ILE A 20 9.23 25.64 -68.53
C ILE A 20 8.20 24.54 -68.23
N CYS A 21 8.11 23.49 -69.05
CA CYS A 21 7.19 22.38 -68.82
C CYS A 21 7.47 21.65 -67.49
N LEU A 22 8.74 21.41 -67.15
CA LEU A 22 9.12 20.80 -65.87
C LEU A 22 8.79 21.72 -64.68
N ALA A 23 9.00 23.02 -64.82
CA ALA A 23 8.66 23.99 -63.77
C ALA A 23 7.13 24.04 -63.53
N VAL A 24 6.32 24.03 -64.59
CA VAL A 24 4.85 24.02 -64.48
C VAL A 24 4.35 22.71 -63.86
N ALA A 25 4.92 21.56 -64.24
CA ALA A 25 4.56 20.27 -63.66
C ALA A 25 4.91 20.19 -62.16
N SER A 26 6.07 20.72 -61.77
CA SER A 26 6.51 20.80 -60.37
C SER A 26 5.60 21.71 -59.53
N LEU A 27 5.21 22.87 -60.07
CA LEU A 27 4.28 23.78 -59.41
C LEU A 27 2.89 23.14 -59.25
N ALA A 28 2.36 22.48 -60.28
CA ALA A 28 1.08 21.77 -60.19
C ALA A 28 1.12 20.65 -59.14
N CYS A 29 2.21 19.87 -59.09
CA CYS A 29 2.40 18.82 -58.09
C CYS A 29 2.47 19.42 -56.66
N SER A 30 3.22 20.51 -56.49
CA SER A 30 3.34 21.20 -55.20
C SER A 30 2.00 21.76 -54.71
N ILE A 31 1.18 22.32 -55.61
CA ILE A 31 -0.16 22.83 -55.28
C ILE A 31 -1.09 21.68 -54.87
N THR A 32 -1.08 20.56 -55.60
CA THR A 32 -1.91 19.39 -55.24
C THR A 32 -1.53 18.80 -53.88
N PHE A 33 -0.23 18.68 -53.59
CA PHE A 33 0.26 18.25 -52.28
C PHE A 33 -0.15 19.22 -51.16
N TYR A 34 -0.04 20.52 -51.40
CA TYR A 34 -0.43 21.53 -50.42
C TYR A 34 -1.94 21.48 -50.12
N ASN A 35 -2.78 21.25 -51.13
CA ASN A 35 -4.22 21.12 -50.94
C ASN A 35 -4.60 19.87 -50.12
N GLU A 36 -3.93 18.74 -50.34
CA GLU A 36 -4.14 17.54 -49.51
C GLU A 36 -3.63 17.77 -48.07
N LEU A 37 -2.51 18.45 -47.90
CA LEU A 37 -1.98 18.81 -46.59
C LEU A 37 -2.93 19.74 -45.81
N LEU A 38 -3.61 20.67 -46.50
CA LEU A 38 -4.64 21.52 -45.89
C LEU A 38 -5.86 20.72 -45.43
N LYS A 39 -6.29 19.70 -46.20
CA LYS A 39 -7.40 18.82 -45.78
C LYS A 39 -7.04 18.03 -44.52
N VAL A 40 -5.83 17.47 -44.47
CA VAL A 40 -5.34 16.74 -43.28
C VAL A 40 -5.27 17.65 -42.06
N LYS A 41 -4.87 18.92 -42.24
CA LYS A 41 -4.83 19.90 -41.15
C LYS A 41 -6.23 20.21 -40.60
N ASP A 42 -7.23 20.34 -41.46
CA ASP A 42 -8.61 20.60 -41.06
C ASP A 42 -9.21 19.41 -40.30
N GLU A 43 -8.96 18.19 -40.79
CA GLU A 43 -9.35 16.96 -40.08
C GLU A 43 -8.67 16.85 -38.71
N LEU A 44 -7.37 17.17 -38.62
CA LEU A 44 -6.65 17.17 -37.36
C LEU A 44 -7.24 18.18 -36.37
N LEU A 45 -7.60 19.38 -36.84
CA LEU A 45 -8.22 20.40 -36.01
C LEU A 45 -9.59 19.96 -35.48
N ASN A 46 -10.40 19.31 -36.33
CA ASN A 46 -11.68 18.74 -35.94
C ASN A 46 -11.52 17.61 -34.92
N VAL A 47 -10.53 16.74 -35.09
CA VAL A 47 -10.19 15.70 -34.11
C VAL A 47 -9.77 16.32 -32.78
N GLN A 48 -8.92 17.35 -32.80
CA GLN A 48 -8.47 18.05 -31.59
C GLN A 48 -9.65 18.64 -30.81
N VAL A 49 -10.61 19.26 -31.50
CA VAL A 49 -11.83 19.82 -30.87
C VAL A 49 -12.66 18.70 -30.24
N LYS A 50 -12.85 17.56 -30.93
CA LYS A 50 -13.59 16.42 -30.36
C LYS A 50 -12.90 15.82 -29.14
N VAL A 51 -11.57 15.74 -29.14
CA VAL A 51 -10.79 15.28 -27.98
C VAL A 51 -11.01 16.23 -26.81
N GLN A 52 -10.89 17.55 -27.04
CA GLN A 52 -11.10 18.55 -25.99
C GLN A 52 -12.52 18.48 -25.40
N THR A 53 -13.55 18.36 -26.25
CA THR A 53 -14.94 18.21 -25.80
C THR A 53 -15.14 16.93 -24.99
N GLY A 54 -14.51 15.82 -25.40
CA GLY A 54 -14.55 14.57 -24.64
C GLY A 54 -13.85 14.67 -23.28
N GLU A 55 -12.73 15.40 -23.20
CA GLU A 55 -12.03 15.66 -21.93
C GLU A 55 -12.89 16.49 -20.96
N ASP A 56 -13.60 17.51 -21.47
CA ASP A 56 -14.51 18.34 -20.67
C ASP A 56 -15.70 17.51 -20.13
N GLU A 57 -16.30 16.64 -20.95
CA GLU A 57 -17.37 15.73 -20.53
C GLU A 57 -16.87 14.73 -19.46
N ILE A 58 -15.65 14.22 -19.60
CA ILE A 58 -15.04 13.32 -18.61
C ILE A 58 -14.79 14.05 -17.29
N ALA A 59 -14.36 15.32 -17.33
CA ALA A 59 -14.14 16.12 -16.13
C ALA A 59 -15.46 16.39 -15.37
N GLU A 60 -16.56 16.66 -16.10
CA GLU A 60 -17.88 16.82 -15.50
C GLU A 60 -18.38 15.51 -14.86
N LEU A 61 -18.22 14.38 -15.56
CA LEU A 61 -18.62 13.07 -15.05
C LEU A 61 -17.81 12.66 -13.81
N LYS A 62 -16.51 12.95 -13.76
CA LYS A 62 -15.68 12.72 -12.56
C LYS A 62 -16.22 13.48 -11.35
N THR A 63 -16.52 14.76 -11.52
CA THR A 63 -17.09 15.59 -10.45
C THR A 63 -18.44 15.05 -9.97
N ARG A 64 -19.28 14.56 -10.89
CA ARG A 64 -20.56 13.91 -10.54
C ARG A 64 -20.38 12.59 -9.81
N ILE A 65 -19.38 11.79 -10.16
CA ILE A 65 -19.07 10.54 -9.43
C ILE A 65 -18.61 10.85 -8.01
N GLU A 66 -17.69 11.81 -7.83
CA GLU A 66 -17.20 12.22 -6.51
C GLU A 66 -18.34 12.71 -5.61
N THR A 67 -19.27 13.49 -6.15
CA THR A 67 -20.44 13.97 -5.38
C THR A 67 -21.43 12.85 -5.04
N LEU A 68 -21.62 11.87 -5.92
CA LEU A 68 -22.47 10.70 -5.65
C LEU A 68 -21.82 9.79 -4.59
N GLU A 69 -20.51 9.61 -4.64
CA GLU A 69 -19.77 8.85 -3.63
C GLU A 69 -19.87 9.53 -2.26
N ASP A 70 -19.69 10.86 -2.17
CA ASP A 70 -19.88 11.61 -0.92
C ASP A 70 -21.32 11.48 -0.36
N GLN A 71 -22.33 11.57 -1.24
CA GLN A 71 -23.72 11.35 -0.84
C GLN A 71 -23.92 9.94 -0.28
N GLN A 72 -23.36 8.91 -0.92
CA GLN A 72 -23.48 7.53 -0.46
C GLN A 72 -22.83 7.32 0.92
N TRP A 73 -21.70 7.98 1.18
CA TRP A 73 -21.06 7.96 2.50
C TRP A 73 -21.87 8.69 3.57
N ARG A 74 -22.44 9.86 3.26
CA ARG A 74 -23.34 10.58 4.18
C ARG A 74 -24.56 9.75 4.54
N TYR A 75 -25.17 9.06 3.57
CA TYR A 75 -26.26 8.13 3.84
C TYR A 75 -25.82 6.95 4.71
N ALA A 76 -24.59 6.44 4.54
CA ALA A 76 -24.05 5.37 5.37
C ALA A 76 -23.79 5.81 6.81
N ASP A 77 -23.30 7.04 7.03
CA ASP A 77 -23.06 7.59 8.37
C ASP A 77 -24.37 7.91 9.11
N GLU A 78 -25.36 8.52 8.44
CA GLU A 78 -26.71 8.72 9.03
C GLU A 78 -27.37 7.38 9.43
N ARG A 79 -27.09 6.31 8.68
CA ARG A 79 -27.56 4.96 9.00
C ARG A 79 -26.84 4.37 10.21
N LYS A 80 -25.55 4.64 10.39
CA LYS A 80 -24.79 4.22 11.58
C LYS A 80 -25.25 4.96 12.82
N GLU A 81 -25.44 6.28 12.75
CA GLU A 81 -25.94 7.07 13.88
C GLU A 81 -27.31 6.57 14.37
N LYS A 82 -28.25 6.31 13.46
CA LYS A 82 -29.55 5.70 13.80
C LYS A 82 -29.42 4.29 14.39
N GLN A 83 -28.41 3.52 13.97
CA GLN A 83 -28.15 2.18 14.50
C GLN A 83 -27.55 2.26 15.91
N ASP A 84 -26.66 3.21 16.17
CA ASP A 84 -26.04 3.44 17.48
C ASP A 84 -27.07 3.96 18.49
N ASP A 85 -28.01 4.81 18.08
CA ASP A 85 -29.15 5.24 18.89
C ASP A 85 -30.03 4.06 19.32
N LEU A 86 -30.32 3.13 18.40
CA LEU A 86 -31.08 1.92 18.71
C LEU A 86 -30.35 1.00 19.69
N ILE A 87 -29.02 0.86 19.55
CA ILE A 87 -28.17 0.06 20.46
C ILE A 87 -28.14 0.70 21.86
N ASN A 88 -28.01 2.02 21.93
CA ASN A 88 -28.00 2.75 23.20
C ASN A 88 -29.34 2.68 23.93
N LEU A 89 -30.46 2.72 23.18
CA LEU A 89 -31.80 2.53 23.73
C LEU A 89 -31.98 1.13 24.33
N ASP A 90 -31.48 0.08 23.65
CA ASP A 90 -31.54 -1.30 24.18
C ASP A 90 -30.67 -1.46 25.44
N ARG A 91 -29.48 -0.85 25.47
CA ARG A 91 -28.61 -0.84 26.66
C ARG A 91 -29.26 -0.15 27.86
N GLY A 92 -29.95 0.97 27.64
CA GLY A 92 -30.71 1.67 28.68
C GLY A 92 -31.87 0.84 29.23
N LYS A 93 -32.57 0.09 28.38
CA LYS A 93 -33.64 -0.84 28.80
C LYS A 93 -33.12 -2.01 29.63
N ARG A 94 -31.95 -2.57 29.31
CA ARG A 94 -31.31 -3.65 30.09
C ARG A 94 -30.88 -3.20 31.49
N GLN A 95 -30.44 -1.95 31.65
CA GLN A 95 -30.13 -1.38 32.97
C GLN A 95 -31.39 -1.13 33.80
N ALA A 96 -32.53 -0.80 33.17
CA ALA A 96 -33.83 -0.69 33.85
C ALA A 96 -34.46 -2.06 34.19
N ALA A 97 -34.13 -3.12 33.45
CA ALA A 97 -34.61 -4.49 33.69
C ALA A 97 -33.79 -5.27 34.74
N GLY A 98 -32.64 -4.73 35.19
CA GLY A 98 -31.81 -5.32 36.23
C GLY A 98 -32.36 -5.23 37.66
N THR A 99 -33.53 -4.63 37.86
CA THR A 99 -34.19 -4.47 39.17
C THR A 99 -35.45 -5.34 39.29
N SER A 100 -35.33 -6.65 39.05
CA SER A 100 -36.33 -7.63 39.51
C SER A 100 -35.78 -9.04 39.52
N ALA A 101 -35.23 -9.46 40.67
CA ALA A 101 -35.46 -10.78 41.29
C ALA A 101 -34.49 -11.01 42.47
N SER A 102 -34.94 -10.75 43.71
CA SER A 102 -34.94 -11.73 44.80
C SER A 102 -35.56 -11.13 46.07
N CYS A 103 -36.27 -11.99 46.79
CA CYS A 103 -37.20 -11.70 47.87
C CYS A 103 -36.51 -11.70 49.25
N SER A 104 -36.86 -10.69 50.08
CA SER A 104 -37.02 -10.54 51.55
C SER A 104 -36.31 -11.53 52.52
N ILE A 105 -35.78 -11.20 53.72
CA ILE A 105 -36.16 -10.30 54.85
C ILE A 105 -34.89 -10.12 55.74
N TYR A 106 -34.63 -8.94 56.31
CA TYR A 106 -34.30 -8.69 57.74
C TYR A 106 -33.92 -7.21 58.00
N GLY A 107 -34.53 -6.62 59.05
CA GLY A 107 -34.05 -5.49 59.88
C GLY A 107 -33.58 -4.19 59.22
N ARG A 108 -34.34 -3.09 59.39
CA ARG A 108 -33.77 -1.73 59.31
C ARG A 108 -33.12 -1.39 60.64
N ASP A 109 -31.80 -1.24 60.67
CA ASP A 109 -31.09 -0.63 61.78
C ASP A 109 -31.08 0.91 61.64
N GLY A 110 -30.96 1.60 62.78
CA GLY A 110 -31.14 3.04 62.93
C GLY A 110 -30.11 3.91 62.19
N ARG A 111 -30.42 5.20 62.04
CA ARG A 111 -29.48 6.18 61.45
C ARG A 111 -28.25 6.32 62.34
N ASP A 112 -27.06 6.08 61.77
CA ASP A 112 -25.80 6.44 62.40
C ASP A 112 -25.61 7.96 62.44
N GLY A 113 -24.97 8.44 63.53
CA GLY A 113 -24.71 9.85 63.78
C GLY A 113 -23.70 10.49 62.82
N MET A 114 -23.64 11.82 62.82
CA MET A 114 -22.72 12.58 61.97
C MET A 114 -21.26 12.12 62.16
N PRO A 115 -20.46 12.02 61.07
CA PRO A 115 -19.06 11.65 61.18
C PRO A 115 -18.28 12.62 62.08
N GLY A 116 -17.50 12.09 63.03
CA GLY A 116 -16.58 12.88 63.84
C GLY A 116 -15.49 13.53 63.00
N GLN A 117 -14.95 14.66 63.48
CA GLN A 117 -13.86 15.38 62.81
C GLN A 117 -12.66 14.47 62.55
N GLN A 118 -12.12 14.53 61.33
CA GLN A 118 -10.99 13.73 60.90
C GLN A 118 -9.74 14.06 61.74
N GLY A 119 -9.16 13.04 62.38
CA GLY A 119 -7.93 13.19 63.14
C GLY A 119 -6.73 13.55 62.24
N PRO A 120 -5.63 14.10 62.81
CA PRO A 120 -4.44 14.44 62.05
C PRO A 120 -3.88 13.20 61.33
N PRO A 121 -3.30 13.36 60.12
CA PRO A 121 -2.75 12.25 59.35
C PRO A 121 -1.70 11.48 60.16
N GLY A 122 -1.84 10.16 60.20
CA GLY A 122 -0.85 9.29 60.86
C GLY A 122 0.52 9.35 60.15
N PRO A 123 1.62 9.08 60.87
CA PRO A 123 2.95 9.01 60.27
C PRO A 123 2.99 7.96 59.15
N HIS A 124 3.72 8.27 58.09
CA HIS A 124 3.87 7.39 56.93
C HIS A 124 4.40 6.02 57.37
N GLY A 125 3.74 4.95 56.94
CA GLY A 125 4.15 3.58 57.25
C GLY A 125 5.52 3.26 56.64
N PRO A 126 6.30 2.33 57.24
CA PRO A 126 7.54 1.88 56.64
C PRO A 126 7.27 1.26 55.26
N PRO A 127 8.23 1.37 54.31
CA PRO A 127 8.12 0.72 53.00
C PRO A 127 7.79 -0.77 53.16
N GLY A 128 6.83 -1.25 52.37
CA GLY A 128 6.47 -2.67 52.38
C GLY A 128 7.68 -3.55 52.01
N PRO A 129 7.75 -4.78 52.56
CA PRO A 129 8.82 -5.71 52.19
C PRO A 129 8.79 -5.99 50.68
N PRO A 130 9.96 -6.23 50.04
CA PRO A 130 10.02 -6.64 48.64
C PRO A 130 9.08 -7.82 48.39
N GLY A 131 8.35 -7.77 47.27
CA GLY A 131 7.48 -8.87 46.86
C GLY A 131 8.28 -10.17 46.68
N PRO A 132 7.68 -11.35 46.93
CA PRO A 132 8.35 -12.62 46.71
C PRO A 132 8.78 -12.74 45.24
N ALA A 133 9.95 -13.36 45.01
CA ALA A 133 10.44 -13.64 43.67
C ALA A 133 9.36 -14.39 42.87
N GLY A 134 9.16 -13.98 41.62
CA GLY A 134 8.25 -14.67 40.70
C GLY A 134 8.64 -16.13 40.56
N ARG A 135 7.66 -17.03 40.50
CA ARG A 135 7.90 -18.46 40.29
C ARG A 135 8.58 -18.65 38.93
N ASP A 136 9.62 -19.48 38.89
CA ASP A 136 10.26 -19.86 37.63
C ASP A 136 9.22 -20.42 36.65
N GLY A 137 9.32 -20.00 35.39
CA GLY A 137 8.47 -20.53 34.32
C GLY A 137 8.63 -22.04 34.21
N SER A 138 7.52 -22.75 34.01
CA SER A 138 7.55 -24.19 33.80
C SER A 138 8.44 -24.53 32.59
N ARG A 139 9.31 -25.53 32.75
CA ARG A 139 10.16 -26.04 31.67
C ARG A 139 9.28 -26.40 30.47
N GLY A 140 9.59 -25.84 29.30
CA GLY A 140 8.85 -26.13 28.07
C GLY A 140 8.78 -27.63 27.81
N LYS A 141 7.62 -28.11 27.33
CA LYS A 141 7.46 -29.52 26.94
C LYS A 141 8.49 -29.84 25.85
N ASN A 142 9.12 -31.01 25.94
CA ASN A 142 10.01 -31.50 24.88
C ASN A 142 9.26 -31.48 23.54
N GLY A 143 9.95 -31.10 22.46
CA GLY A 143 9.42 -31.23 21.10
C GLY A 143 9.05 -32.68 20.80
N ARG A 144 8.03 -32.89 19.97
CA ARG A 144 7.69 -34.24 19.50
C ARG A 144 8.87 -34.81 18.72
N ASP A 145 9.16 -36.08 18.92
CA ASP A 145 10.15 -36.80 18.13
C ASP A 145 9.79 -36.72 16.64
N GLY A 146 10.80 -36.59 15.78
CA GLY A 146 10.63 -36.63 14.33
C GLY A 146 10.17 -38.02 13.87
N ILE A 147 9.20 -38.06 12.96
CA ILE A 147 8.70 -39.29 12.36
C ILE A 147 9.86 -39.94 11.58
N SER A 148 10.27 -41.15 11.97
CA SER A 148 11.25 -41.91 11.19
C SER A 148 10.57 -42.46 9.93
N ALA A 149 11.12 -42.13 8.76
CA ALA A 149 10.61 -42.59 7.47
C ALA A 149 11.11 -44.00 7.15
N GLN A 150 10.72 -44.98 7.97
CA GLN A 150 10.80 -46.38 7.59
C GLN A 150 9.38 -46.93 7.39
N GLY A 151 8.98 -47.07 6.13
CA GLY A 151 7.85 -47.92 5.74
C GLY A 151 6.58 -47.25 5.23
N LEU A 152 6.60 -45.98 4.80
CA LEU A 152 5.45 -45.37 4.12
C LEU A 152 5.44 -45.75 2.63
N SER A 153 4.33 -46.30 2.13
CA SER A 153 4.16 -46.57 0.70
C SER A 153 3.86 -45.29 -0.07
N VAL A 154 3.98 -45.32 -1.40
CA VAL A 154 3.66 -44.17 -2.27
C VAL A 154 2.19 -43.75 -2.14
N GLU A 155 1.29 -44.68 -1.76
CA GLU A 155 -0.11 -44.37 -1.46
C GLU A 155 -0.29 -43.59 -0.16
N ASP A 156 0.51 -43.84 0.89
CA ASP A 156 0.42 -43.14 2.18
C ASP A 156 0.85 -41.66 2.08
N ILE A 157 1.79 -41.37 1.17
CA ILE A 157 2.27 -40.00 0.92
C ILE A 157 1.15 -39.18 0.27
N SER A 158 0.35 -39.76 -0.63
CA SER A 158 -0.76 -39.06 -1.30
C SER A 158 -1.83 -38.51 -0.35
N TYR A 159 -2.04 -39.16 0.80
CA TYR A 159 -2.97 -38.68 1.84
C TYR A 159 -2.43 -37.48 2.61
N LEU A 160 -1.12 -37.40 2.83
CA LEU A 160 -0.48 -36.35 3.63
C LEU A 160 -0.24 -35.04 2.86
N ILE A 161 -0.11 -35.08 1.53
CA ILE A 161 0.08 -33.89 0.67
C ILE A 161 -1.22 -33.38 0.02
N GLY A 162 -2.39 -33.94 0.37
CA GLY A 162 -3.67 -33.38 -0.06
C GLY A 162 -3.91 -33.38 -1.57
N LEU A 163 -3.27 -34.29 -2.32
CA LEU A 163 -3.44 -34.42 -3.77
C LEU A 163 -4.68 -35.22 -4.19
N HIS A 164 -5.76 -35.18 -3.41
CA HIS A 164 -7.07 -35.60 -3.92
C HIS A 164 -7.68 -34.47 -4.75
N GLN A 165 -7.29 -34.45 -6.02
CA GLN A 165 -7.95 -33.69 -7.07
C GLN A 165 -9.40 -34.18 -7.18
N LYS A 166 -10.38 -33.37 -6.76
CA LYS A 166 -11.75 -33.53 -7.25
C LYS A 166 -11.79 -33.01 -8.67
N GLU A 167 -11.75 -33.93 -9.63
CA GLU A 167 -12.28 -33.65 -10.96
C GLU A 167 -13.77 -33.33 -10.83
N GLN A 168 -14.16 -32.10 -11.20
CA GLN A 168 -15.15 -31.85 -12.24
C GLN A 168 -15.39 -30.33 -12.40
N CYS A 169 -14.93 -29.80 -13.54
CA CYS A 169 -15.79 -29.08 -14.47
C CYS A 169 -15.09 -29.07 -15.83
N SER A 170 -15.58 -29.92 -16.73
CA SER A 170 -15.29 -29.85 -18.16
C SER A 170 -15.85 -28.56 -18.74
N SER A 171 -15.00 -27.77 -19.39
CA SER A 171 -15.38 -27.05 -20.60
C SER A 171 -14.34 -27.37 -21.67
N ASN A 172 -14.82 -27.91 -22.78
CA ASN A 172 -14.02 -28.21 -23.95
C ASN A 172 -13.45 -26.92 -24.54
N SER A 173 -12.13 -26.79 -24.54
CA SER A 173 -11.42 -26.05 -25.59
C SER A 173 -10.12 -26.78 -25.89
N SER A 174 -10.15 -27.50 -27.01
CA SER A 174 -9.00 -28.04 -27.68
C SER A 174 -8.08 -26.90 -28.10
N SER A 175 -6.99 -26.70 -27.36
CA SER A 175 -5.78 -26.09 -27.90
C SER A 175 -4.58 -26.95 -27.52
N SER A 176 -4.01 -27.54 -28.57
CA SER A 176 -2.67 -28.09 -28.59
C SER A 176 -1.67 -27.06 -28.06
N GLY A 177 -1.21 -27.27 -26.83
CA GLY A 177 -0.14 -26.51 -26.20
C GLY A 177 0.77 -27.47 -25.47
N THR A 178 1.95 -27.68 -26.04
CA THR A 178 3.14 -28.31 -25.46
C THR A 178 3.17 -28.30 -23.94
N SER A 179 3.27 -29.50 -23.36
CA SER A 179 3.67 -29.73 -21.97
C SER A 179 5.04 -29.12 -21.73
N SER A 180 5.11 -27.84 -21.34
CA SER A 180 6.27 -27.35 -20.64
C SER A 180 6.28 -28.02 -19.28
N SER A 181 7.31 -28.82 -19.03
CA SER A 181 7.75 -29.16 -17.70
C SER A 181 7.93 -27.86 -16.92
N GLY A 182 6.90 -27.44 -16.19
CA GLY A 182 6.97 -26.30 -15.30
C GLY A 182 7.94 -26.65 -14.19
N ASN A 183 9.21 -26.29 -14.35
CA ASN A 183 10.12 -26.18 -13.22
C ASN A 183 9.43 -25.27 -12.20
N HIS A 184 8.90 -25.83 -11.11
CA HIS A 184 8.52 -25.05 -9.95
C HIS A 184 9.81 -24.53 -9.33
N THR A 185 10.36 -23.46 -9.90
CA THR A 185 11.48 -22.74 -9.32
C THR A 185 10.95 -22.02 -8.09
N GLY A 186 11.60 -22.23 -6.95
CA GLY A 186 11.43 -21.36 -5.79
C GLY A 186 11.68 -19.89 -6.17
N GLY A 187 11.22 -18.96 -5.35
CA GLY A 187 11.40 -17.53 -5.60
C GLY A 187 11.35 -16.73 -4.30
N ALA A 188 12.12 -15.65 -4.24
CA ALA A 188 12.17 -14.76 -3.10
C ALA A 188 10.95 -13.82 -3.12
N MET A 189 10.29 -13.69 -1.98
CA MET A 189 9.14 -12.81 -1.79
C MET A 189 9.53 -11.63 -0.92
N TYR A 190 9.13 -10.42 -1.29
CA TYR A 190 9.29 -9.25 -0.44
C TYR A 190 8.12 -8.28 -0.61
N VAL A 191 7.93 -7.42 0.38
CA VAL A 191 6.98 -6.30 0.31
C VAL A 191 7.75 -5.04 -0.04
N ARG A 192 7.29 -4.33 -1.06
CA ARG A 192 7.73 -2.97 -1.38
C ARG A 192 6.78 -2.00 -0.69
N TRP A 193 7.21 -1.48 0.46
CA TRP A 193 6.41 -0.52 1.22
C TRP A 193 6.51 0.87 0.62
N GLY A 194 5.39 1.57 0.56
CA GLY A 194 5.28 2.90 -0.04
C GLY A 194 5.12 2.93 -1.55
N ARG A 195 4.95 1.80 -2.24
CA ARG A 195 4.73 1.76 -3.69
C ARG A 195 3.63 0.78 -4.05
N THR A 196 2.83 1.09 -5.07
CA THR A 196 1.80 0.18 -5.58
C THR A 196 2.29 -0.76 -6.68
N VAL A 197 3.53 -0.59 -7.16
CA VAL A 197 4.08 -1.33 -8.30
C VAL A 197 5.45 -1.95 -7.96
N CYS A 198 5.68 -3.19 -8.39
CA CYS A 198 6.98 -3.85 -8.26
C CYS A 198 8.01 -3.33 -9.27
N PRO A 199 9.33 -3.43 -9.01
CA PRO A 199 10.37 -3.08 -9.97
C PRO A 199 10.30 -3.91 -11.26
N ASN A 200 10.93 -3.42 -12.33
CA ASN A 200 11.00 -4.13 -13.61
C ASN A 200 11.65 -5.52 -13.46
N ASN A 201 11.14 -6.51 -14.19
CA ASN A 201 11.60 -7.92 -14.15
C ASN A 201 11.34 -8.64 -12.80
N VAL A 202 10.44 -8.10 -11.98
CA VAL A 202 9.91 -8.76 -10.79
C VAL A 202 8.42 -9.02 -10.99
N GLU A 203 7.95 -10.19 -10.60
CA GLU A 203 6.53 -10.55 -10.70
C GLU A 203 5.75 -9.81 -9.60
N GLN A 204 4.75 -9.03 -10.00
CA GLN A 204 3.81 -8.44 -9.07
C GLN A 204 2.76 -9.47 -8.68
N VAL A 205 2.70 -9.81 -7.39
CA VAL A 205 1.72 -10.75 -6.85
C VAL A 205 0.40 -10.04 -6.57
N TYR A 206 0.46 -8.94 -5.81
CA TYR A 206 -0.67 -8.01 -5.64
C TYR A 206 -0.18 -6.66 -5.11
N SER A 207 -1.06 -5.66 -5.13
CA SER A 207 -0.85 -4.36 -4.50
C SER A 207 -2.01 -4.00 -3.58
N GLY A 208 -1.76 -3.05 -2.68
CA GLY A 208 -2.62 -2.85 -1.52
C GLY A 208 -2.39 -1.55 -0.77
N ILE A 209 -3.08 -1.47 0.36
CA ILE A 209 -2.89 -0.44 1.39
C ILE A 209 -2.19 -1.06 2.60
N MET A 210 -1.45 -0.24 3.33
CA MET A 210 -0.80 -0.68 4.54
C MET A 210 -1.80 -0.80 5.69
N GLY A 211 -1.69 -1.85 6.48
CA GLY A 211 -2.58 -2.15 7.59
C GLY A 211 -1.82 -2.33 8.90
N LYS A 212 -2.30 -1.70 9.97
CA LYS A 212 -1.80 -1.88 11.34
C LYS A 212 -2.92 -1.59 12.33
N THR A 213 -2.74 -1.98 13.59
CA THR A 213 -3.58 -1.51 14.69
C THR A 213 -3.49 0.03 14.87
N TRP A 214 -4.60 0.64 15.29
CA TRP A 214 -4.76 2.09 15.57
C TRP A 214 -3.63 2.62 16.46
N PHE A 215 -3.12 3.83 16.22
CA PHE A 215 -1.91 4.36 16.87
C PHE A 215 -1.96 4.44 18.41
N ASP A 216 -3.16 4.59 18.99
CA ASP A 216 -3.39 4.69 20.45
C ASP A 216 -3.82 3.35 21.09
N GLN A 217 -3.77 2.24 20.34
CA GLN A 217 -4.16 0.92 20.85
C GLN A 217 -2.94 0.08 21.20
N THR A 218 -2.69 -0.12 22.50
CA THR A 218 -1.53 -0.85 23.02
C THR A 218 -1.55 -2.37 22.80
N GLY A 219 -2.67 -2.92 22.31
CA GLY A 219 -2.84 -4.35 21.99
C GLY A 219 -2.83 -4.64 20.48
N GLY A 220 -3.17 -5.87 20.10
CA GLY A 220 -3.26 -6.26 18.69
C GLY A 220 -1.94 -6.74 18.07
N GLY A 221 -1.82 -6.58 16.74
CA GLY A 221 -0.64 -6.99 15.97
C GLY A 221 0.44 -5.91 15.95
N ALA A 222 1.70 -6.30 16.05
CA ALA A 222 2.85 -5.38 16.02
C ALA A 222 3.42 -5.17 14.60
N ASN A 223 3.08 -6.03 13.66
CA ASN A 223 3.58 -6.00 12.29
C ASN A 223 2.69 -5.14 11.38
N TYR A 224 3.29 -4.63 10.31
CA TYR A 224 2.56 -4.03 9.21
C TYR A 224 2.10 -5.13 8.26
N LEU A 225 0.88 -5.00 7.73
CA LEU A 225 0.32 -5.89 6.72
C LEU A 225 0.11 -5.15 5.41
N CYS A 226 0.33 -5.84 4.28
CA CYS A 226 -0.07 -5.33 2.98
C CYS A 226 -1.45 -5.89 2.63
N LEU A 227 -2.49 -5.08 2.76
CA LEU A 227 -3.88 -5.49 2.58
C LEU A 227 -4.31 -5.28 1.13
N PRO A 228 -4.86 -6.30 0.44
CA PRO A 228 -5.48 -6.12 -0.86
C PRO A 228 -6.55 -5.01 -0.83
N ARG A 229 -6.66 -4.25 -1.92
CA ARG A 229 -7.69 -3.19 -2.03
C ARG A 229 -9.11 -3.75 -2.05
N ASP A 230 -9.27 -4.94 -2.62
CA ASP A 230 -10.52 -5.69 -2.66
C ASP A 230 -10.39 -6.97 -1.83
N PRO A 231 -10.90 -7.00 -0.58
CA PRO A 231 -10.79 -8.16 0.29
C PRO A 231 -11.84 -9.22 -0.01
N GLU A 232 -11.43 -10.49 0.02
CA GLU A 232 -12.34 -11.63 0.00
C GLU A 232 -12.84 -11.95 1.41
N TRP A 233 -14.16 -12.14 1.55
CA TRP A 233 -14.79 -12.45 2.83
C TRP A 233 -15.22 -13.91 2.91
N GLY A 234 -14.90 -14.57 4.03
CA GLY A 234 -15.43 -15.88 4.38
C GLY A 234 -16.81 -15.79 5.04
N LYS A 235 -17.02 -16.61 6.08
CA LYS A 235 -18.22 -16.51 6.92
C LYS A 235 -18.12 -15.27 7.81
N THR A 236 -18.97 -14.28 7.56
CA THR A 236 -19.03 -13.05 8.36
C THR A 236 -20.16 -13.12 9.38
N MET A 237 -19.93 -12.53 10.55
CA MET A 237 -20.97 -12.18 11.50
C MET A 237 -21.11 -10.66 11.48
N SER A 238 -22.34 -10.16 11.41
CA SER A 238 -22.56 -8.72 11.43
C SER A 238 -22.14 -8.11 12.77
N GLY A 239 -21.56 -6.91 12.73
CA GLY A 239 -21.10 -6.17 13.91
C GLY A 239 -19.65 -6.46 14.32
N ILE A 240 -19.10 -5.56 15.15
CA ILE A 240 -17.77 -5.72 15.77
C ILE A 240 -17.95 -6.64 16.99
N GLN A 241 -17.58 -7.91 16.82
CA GLN A 241 -17.76 -8.94 17.85
C GLN A 241 -16.54 -9.10 18.77
N SER A 242 -15.38 -8.55 18.37
CA SER A 242 -14.10 -8.64 19.09
C SER A 242 -13.32 -7.32 18.96
N SER A 243 -12.26 -7.16 19.74
CA SER A 243 -11.53 -5.88 19.88
C SER A 243 -10.21 -5.78 19.12
N ALA A 244 -9.87 -6.79 18.30
CA ALA A 244 -8.68 -6.74 17.44
C ALA A 244 -9.04 -6.10 16.09
N HIS A 245 -8.58 -4.88 15.88
CA HIS A 245 -8.90 -4.10 14.68
C HIS A 245 -7.66 -3.90 13.82
N ILE A 246 -7.89 -3.83 12.51
CA ILE A 246 -6.91 -3.38 11.54
C ILE A 246 -7.39 -2.06 10.93
N HIS A 247 -6.49 -1.10 10.89
CA HIS A 247 -6.69 0.22 10.35
C HIS A 247 -5.68 0.47 9.25
N GLY A 248 -5.97 1.45 8.41
CA GLY A 248 -4.99 2.00 7.50
C GLY A 248 -3.78 2.57 8.22
N VAL A 249 -2.68 2.79 7.52
CA VAL A 249 -1.44 3.34 8.06
C VAL A 249 -1.13 4.65 7.37
N GLU A 250 -0.86 5.69 8.13
CA GLU A 250 -0.63 7.03 7.62
C GLU A 250 0.82 7.46 7.77
N TYR A 251 1.32 8.20 6.79
CA TYR A 251 2.61 8.86 6.92
C TYR A 251 2.50 10.03 7.90
N HIS A 252 3.31 10.00 8.94
CA HIS A 252 3.37 11.08 9.92
C HIS A 252 4.73 11.77 9.83
N LEU A 253 4.88 12.59 8.79
CA LEU A 253 6.13 13.23 8.40
C LEU A 253 6.22 14.68 8.82
N GLN A 254 7.45 15.19 8.98
CA GLN A 254 7.71 16.62 9.11
C GLN A 254 7.77 17.29 7.73
N ALA A 255 7.70 18.62 7.69
CA ALA A 255 7.76 19.39 6.45
C ALA A 255 9.06 19.18 5.67
N ASN A 256 10.19 18.99 6.37
CA ASN A 256 11.50 18.69 5.77
C ASN A 256 11.81 17.20 5.90
N ASN A 257 11.08 16.35 5.18
CA ASN A 257 11.29 14.91 5.17
C ASN A 257 12.20 14.49 4.00
N PRO A 258 12.82 13.29 4.05
CA PRO A 258 13.89 12.92 3.12
C PRO A 258 13.40 12.23 1.84
N PHE A 259 12.09 12.17 1.59
CA PHE A 259 11.51 11.45 0.46
C PHE A 259 11.55 12.27 -0.83
N LEU A 260 11.68 11.57 -1.96
CA LEU A 260 11.60 12.16 -3.29
C LEU A 260 10.14 12.50 -3.63
N THR A 261 9.93 13.67 -4.23
CA THR A 261 8.60 14.19 -4.59
C THR A 261 8.26 13.98 -6.07
N ASP A 262 9.13 13.32 -6.84
CA ASP A 262 9.00 13.17 -8.30
C ASP A 262 7.73 12.43 -8.73
N ASN A 263 7.16 11.61 -7.85
CA ASN A 263 5.94 10.84 -8.11
C ASN A 263 4.69 11.49 -7.51
N PHE A 264 4.80 12.71 -7.01
CA PHE A 264 3.64 13.40 -6.44
C PHE A 264 2.74 13.90 -7.57
N PRO A 265 1.41 13.86 -7.39
CA PRO A 265 0.46 14.22 -8.45
C PRO A 265 0.64 15.65 -8.98
N ASP A 266 1.18 16.53 -8.15
CA ASP A 266 1.48 17.91 -8.50
C ASP A 266 2.92 18.26 -8.06
N PRO A 267 3.81 18.64 -8.99
CA PRO A 267 5.20 18.99 -8.68
C PRO A 267 5.37 20.28 -7.88
N THR A 268 4.28 21.04 -7.66
CA THR A 268 4.25 22.23 -6.80
C THR A 268 3.84 21.93 -5.35
N GLU A 269 3.37 20.71 -5.08
CA GLU A 269 2.99 20.31 -3.73
C GLU A 269 4.23 20.15 -2.84
N PRO A 270 4.21 20.69 -1.61
CA PRO A 270 5.33 20.59 -0.69
C PRO A 270 5.58 19.14 -0.27
N ALA A 271 6.79 18.83 0.20
CA ALA A 271 7.13 17.50 0.73
C ALA A 271 6.19 17.04 1.87
N SER A 272 5.49 17.97 2.53
CA SER A 272 4.44 17.68 3.51
C SER A 272 3.16 17.11 2.91
N TRP A 273 2.99 17.08 1.58
CA TRP A 273 1.80 16.53 0.92
C TRP A 273 1.51 15.09 1.34
N LEU A 274 2.57 14.32 1.59
CA LEU A 274 2.49 12.93 2.00
C LEU A 274 1.96 12.76 3.44
N HIS A 275 2.11 13.79 4.28
CA HIS A 275 1.65 13.78 5.68
C HIS A 275 0.14 13.53 5.78
N ASP A 276 -0.25 12.72 6.75
CA ASP A 276 -1.61 12.25 7.02
C ASP A 276 -2.28 11.50 5.86
N ARG A 277 -1.51 11.03 4.87
CA ARG A 277 -2.04 10.20 3.79
C ARG A 277 -1.74 8.74 4.02
N GLU A 278 -2.68 7.92 3.57
CA GLU A 278 -2.65 6.47 3.67
C GLU A 278 -1.50 5.87 2.84
N ALA A 279 -0.64 5.12 3.49
CA ALA A 279 0.50 4.44 2.91
C ALA A 279 0.07 3.19 2.15
N VAL A 280 0.78 2.92 1.05
CA VAL A 280 0.46 1.82 0.12
C VAL A 280 1.57 0.79 0.08
N CYS A 281 1.31 -0.35 -0.56
CA CYS A 281 2.26 -1.44 -0.64
C CYS A 281 2.08 -2.29 -1.90
N ALA A 282 3.13 -3.01 -2.28
CA ALA A 282 3.11 -4.03 -3.30
C ALA A 282 3.85 -5.28 -2.81
N VAL A 283 3.30 -6.46 -3.09
CA VAL A 283 3.95 -7.74 -2.81
C VAL A 283 4.55 -8.28 -4.09
N CYS A 284 5.85 -8.53 -4.04
CA CYS A 284 6.68 -8.82 -5.20
C CYS A 284 7.35 -10.18 -5.06
N ARG A 285 7.44 -10.92 -6.17
CA ARG A 285 8.11 -12.20 -6.28
C ARG A 285 9.24 -12.13 -7.30
N VAL A 286 10.42 -12.58 -6.93
CA VAL A 286 11.57 -12.71 -7.82
C VAL A 286 11.76 -14.18 -8.17
N PRO A 287 11.38 -14.64 -9.38
CA PRO A 287 11.40 -16.08 -9.69
C PRO A 287 12.81 -16.67 -9.82
N GLN A 288 13.82 -15.84 -10.12
CA GLN A 288 15.19 -16.28 -10.39
C GLN A 288 16.10 -16.27 -9.16
N ARG A 289 15.62 -15.74 -8.03
CA ARG A 289 16.39 -15.53 -6.80
C ARG A 289 15.63 -16.18 -5.66
N VAL A 290 16.32 -16.82 -4.72
CA VAL A 290 15.69 -17.66 -3.69
C VAL A 290 15.77 -17.04 -2.29
N SER A 291 16.57 -16.00 -2.12
CA SER A 291 16.76 -15.32 -0.83
C SER A 291 16.54 -13.82 -0.97
N GLN A 292 16.04 -13.20 0.11
CA GLN A 292 15.94 -11.74 0.24
C GLN A 292 16.43 -11.29 1.60
N VAL A 293 16.90 -10.04 1.67
CA VAL A 293 17.26 -9.37 2.92
C VAL A 293 16.95 -7.87 2.84
N MET A 294 16.44 -7.32 3.94
CA MET A 294 16.44 -5.87 4.19
C MET A 294 17.68 -5.51 5.02
N ILE A 295 18.50 -4.60 4.50
CA ILE A 295 19.72 -4.11 5.14
C ILE A 295 19.46 -2.70 5.66
N PRO A 296 19.37 -2.48 6.98
CA PRO A 296 19.20 -1.15 7.56
C PRO A 296 20.52 -0.36 7.49
N ALA A 297 20.39 0.97 7.50
CA ALA A 297 21.49 1.93 7.38
C ALA A 297 22.32 1.80 6.09
N TYR A 298 21.73 1.27 5.01
CA TYR A 298 22.38 1.09 3.71
C TYR A 298 21.47 1.58 2.58
N LYS A 299 22.04 2.13 1.50
CA LYS A 299 21.32 2.46 0.26
C LYS A 299 21.63 1.49 -0.90
N SER A 300 22.61 0.61 -0.71
CA SER A 300 23.11 -0.32 -1.71
C SER A 300 23.09 -1.76 -1.19
N CYS A 301 23.19 -2.71 -2.10
CA CYS A 301 23.32 -4.12 -1.77
C CYS A 301 24.79 -4.55 -1.85
N PRO A 302 25.21 -5.59 -1.11
CA PRO A 302 26.54 -6.17 -1.22
C PRO A 302 26.81 -6.67 -2.64
N ASP A 303 28.08 -6.85 -2.98
CA ASP A 303 28.47 -7.45 -4.25
C ASP A 303 27.76 -8.78 -4.48
N THR A 304 27.34 -9.04 -5.71
CA THR A 304 26.54 -10.21 -6.14
C THR A 304 25.07 -10.24 -5.71
N TRP A 305 24.62 -9.32 -4.86
CA TRP A 305 23.20 -9.15 -4.55
C TRP A 305 22.56 -8.15 -5.50
N THR A 306 21.30 -8.42 -5.87
CA THR A 306 20.51 -7.49 -6.69
C THR A 306 19.73 -6.57 -5.78
N LYS A 307 19.81 -5.26 -6.02
CA LYS A 307 18.98 -4.27 -5.32
C LYS A 307 17.58 -4.25 -5.93
N GLU A 308 16.58 -4.50 -5.10
CA GLU A 308 15.17 -4.40 -5.49
C GLU A 308 14.66 -2.97 -5.31
N TYR A 309 14.92 -2.36 -4.15
CA TYR A 309 14.70 -0.95 -3.89
C TYR A 309 15.51 -0.45 -2.69
N ASN A 310 15.58 0.87 -2.52
CA ASN A 310 16.12 1.50 -1.31
C ASN A 310 15.19 2.62 -0.84
N GLY A 311 15.42 3.06 0.39
CA GLY A 311 14.52 3.97 1.06
C GLY A 311 14.96 4.33 2.47
N TYR A 312 13.99 4.57 3.34
CA TYR A 312 14.18 4.94 4.73
C TYR A 312 13.50 3.96 5.67
N ILE A 313 14.15 3.69 6.80
CA ILE A 313 13.57 2.90 7.88
C ILE A 313 12.46 3.73 8.51
N MET A 314 11.28 3.14 8.60
CA MET A 314 10.13 3.74 9.26
C MET A 314 9.52 2.77 10.28
N THR A 315 8.94 3.36 11.32
CA THR A 315 8.20 2.64 12.37
C THR A 315 7.23 3.59 13.08
N GLU A 316 6.59 3.12 14.14
CA GLU A 316 5.66 3.88 14.97
C GLU A 316 6.38 4.83 15.94
N HIS A 317 5.69 5.87 16.43
CA HIS A 317 6.29 6.83 17.36
C HIS A 317 6.66 6.17 18.70
N ILE A 318 7.72 6.65 19.34
CA ILE A 318 8.24 6.10 20.60
C ILE A 318 7.23 6.09 21.76
N THR A 319 6.23 6.99 21.73
CA THR A 319 5.16 7.06 22.75
C THR A 319 3.95 6.19 22.45
N ASN A 320 3.87 5.62 21.25
CA ASN A 320 2.74 4.82 20.78
C ASN A 320 3.05 3.32 20.92
N GLN A 321 2.15 2.42 20.50
CA GLN A 321 2.47 0.99 20.59
C GLN A 321 3.64 0.60 19.68
N LYS A 322 4.45 -0.36 20.14
CA LYS A 322 5.59 -0.88 19.36
C LYS A 322 5.13 -1.43 18.01
N ALA A 323 5.94 -1.18 16.99
CA ALA A 323 5.78 -1.74 15.66
C ALA A 323 7.11 -2.29 15.13
N GLU A 324 7.04 -3.04 14.03
CA GLU A 324 8.24 -3.45 13.31
C GLU A 324 8.96 -2.27 12.66
N PHE A 325 10.26 -2.40 12.41
CA PHE A 325 11.00 -1.49 11.54
C PHE A 325 10.93 -2.01 10.11
N ILE A 326 10.39 -1.20 9.20
CA ILE A 326 10.25 -1.55 7.80
C ILE A 326 11.04 -0.60 6.90
N CYS A 327 11.38 -1.04 5.69
CA CYS A 327 12.00 -0.22 4.67
C CYS A 327 10.93 0.37 3.76
N VAL A 328 10.73 1.69 3.78
CA VAL A 328 9.78 2.39 2.91
C VAL A 328 10.55 3.02 1.76
N ASP A 329 10.10 2.78 0.53
CA ASP A 329 10.71 3.25 -0.72
C ASP A 329 11.03 4.75 -0.69
N GLU A 330 12.17 5.16 -1.27
CA GLU A 330 12.61 6.57 -1.23
C GLU A 330 11.69 7.53 -1.99
N ALA A 331 10.80 7.01 -2.83
CA ALA A 331 9.85 7.79 -3.61
C ALA A 331 8.43 7.26 -3.39
N PRO A 332 7.86 7.43 -2.19
CA PRO A 332 6.61 6.81 -1.80
C PRO A 332 5.39 7.40 -2.51
N GLU A 333 4.36 6.56 -2.61
CA GLU A 333 3.00 6.87 -3.03
C GLU A 333 2.07 6.83 -1.82
N ALA A 334 0.90 7.47 -1.96
CA ALA A 334 -0.17 7.41 -0.98
C ALA A 334 -1.53 7.36 -1.66
N ASP A 335 -2.52 6.79 -0.96
CA ASP A 335 -3.91 6.86 -1.39
C ASP A 335 -4.45 8.28 -1.19
N ILE A 336 -4.86 8.92 -2.27
CA ILE A 336 -5.25 10.34 -2.28
C ILE A 336 -6.61 10.54 -1.58
N ALA A 337 -7.48 9.53 -1.59
CA ALA A 337 -8.85 9.62 -1.08
C ALA A 337 -8.95 9.50 0.45
N ARG A 338 -7.89 9.02 1.12
CA ARG A 338 -7.89 8.73 2.55
C ARG A 338 -6.85 9.57 3.27
N ARG A 339 -7.33 10.63 3.93
CA ARG A 339 -6.52 11.58 4.68
C ARG A 339 -7.01 11.69 6.12
N ASN A 340 -6.05 11.74 7.05
CA ASN A 340 -6.21 12.05 8.47
C ASN A 340 -7.34 11.26 9.13
N LYS A 341 -7.25 9.94 9.01
CA LYS A 341 -8.12 8.94 9.62
C LYS A 341 -7.56 8.38 10.92
N ASP A 342 -6.38 8.84 11.33
CA ASP A 342 -5.76 8.52 12.61
C ASP A 342 -5.55 7.00 12.80
N GLY A 343 -5.13 6.32 11.73
CA GLY A 343 -4.92 4.87 11.73
C GLY A 343 -3.67 4.42 12.50
N GLY A 344 -2.98 3.40 11.99
CA GLY A 344 -1.56 3.21 12.34
C GLY A 344 -0.71 4.33 11.76
N ARG A 345 0.50 4.55 12.27
CA ARG A 345 1.37 5.63 11.78
C ARG A 345 2.75 5.14 11.36
N LEU A 346 3.39 5.93 10.50
CA LEU A 346 4.76 5.76 10.04
C LEU A 346 5.55 7.05 10.26
N TYR A 347 6.58 6.94 11.08
CA TYR A 347 7.58 7.96 11.36
C TYR A 347 8.93 7.51 10.80
N VAL A 348 9.69 8.46 10.26
CA VAL A 348 11.07 8.19 9.85
C VAL A 348 11.90 7.90 11.08
N THR A 349 12.72 6.85 11.02
CA THR A 349 13.57 6.44 12.13
C THR A 349 14.90 7.17 12.07
N GLU A 350 15.23 7.87 13.14
CA GLU A 350 16.52 8.52 13.32
C GLU A 350 17.47 7.65 14.15
N SER A 351 18.76 7.72 13.83
CA SER A 351 19.78 7.06 14.63
C SER A 351 20.06 7.85 15.92
N LYS A 352 20.38 7.15 17.01
CA LYS A 352 20.85 7.75 18.28
C LYS A 352 22.13 7.05 18.71
N CYS A 353 23.28 7.64 18.36
CA CYS A 353 24.60 7.09 18.63
C CYS A 353 25.23 7.70 19.92
N GLY A 354 26.30 7.08 20.42
CA GLY A 354 27.13 7.62 21.52
C GLY A 354 27.03 6.83 22.83
N TRP A 355 26.06 5.93 22.94
CA TRP A 355 25.95 4.99 24.07
C TRP A 355 26.40 3.59 23.64
N SER A 356 25.54 2.85 22.94
CA SER A 356 25.85 1.49 22.44
C SER A 356 25.97 1.42 20.92
N LEU A 357 25.34 2.35 20.19
CA LEU A 357 25.51 2.50 18.75
C LEU A 357 26.74 3.38 18.46
N PRO A 358 27.75 2.89 17.71
CA PRO A 358 29.05 3.55 17.59
C PRO A 358 29.01 4.80 16.68
N CYS A 359 29.45 5.94 17.21
CA CYS A 359 29.81 7.11 16.40
C CYS A 359 31.30 7.03 15.99
N PRO A 360 31.75 7.63 14.86
CA PRO A 360 31.01 8.52 13.97
C PRO A 360 30.31 7.81 12.79
N ASN A 361 30.42 6.49 12.69
CA ASN A 361 29.81 5.73 11.58
C ASN A 361 28.28 5.87 11.58
N TYR A 362 27.67 5.93 12.77
CA TYR A 362 26.33 6.45 12.96
C TYR A 362 26.38 7.89 13.46
N GLN A 363 25.36 8.67 13.10
CA GLN A 363 25.23 10.06 13.53
C GLN A 363 23.85 10.31 14.14
N SER A 364 23.83 10.77 15.39
CA SER A 364 22.59 11.06 16.10
C SER A 364 21.73 12.07 15.34
N GLY A 365 20.44 11.77 15.20
CA GLY A 365 19.46 12.59 14.49
C GLY A 365 19.41 12.38 12.97
N PHE A 366 20.24 11.48 12.40
CA PHE A 366 20.20 11.20 10.97
C PHE A 366 19.16 10.13 10.66
N GLU A 367 18.38 10.35 9.61
CA GLU A 367 17.38 9.41 9.10
C GLU A 367 18.06 8.14 8.58
N LEU A 368 17.66 6.99 9.14
CA LEU A 368 18.22 5.70 8.76
C LEU A 368 17.69 5.28 7.40
N THR A 369 18.61 5.06 6.46
CA THR A 369 18.30 4.50 5.14
C THR A 369 18.14 2.99 5.19
N CYS A 370 17.65 2.39 4.12
CA CYS A 370 17.56 0.94 3.97
C CYS A 370 17.62 0.50 2.50
N ALA A 371 18.04 -0.74 2.29
CA ALA A 371 18.04 -1.39 0.98
C ALA A 371 17.44 -2.79 1.10
N VAL A 372 16.52 -3.13 0.18
CA VAL A 372 16.00 -4.49 0.04
C VAL A 372 16.71 -5.15 -1.13
N CYS A 373 17.30 -6.30 -0.86
CA CYS A 373 18.19 -7.01 -1.75
C CYS A 373 17.71 -8.45 -1.93
N SER A 374 17.98 -9.06 -3.08
CA SER A 374 17.73 -10.49 -3.29
C SER A 374 18.85 -11.20 -4.05
N LYS A 375 18.91 -12.52 -3.92
CA LYS A 375 19.96 -13.38 -4.51
C LYS A 375 19.46 -14.76 -4.91
#